data_AF-S6UPA5-F1
#
_entry.id   AF-S6UPA5-F1
#
_cell.length_a   1.000
_cell.length_b   1.000
_cell.length_c   1.000
_cell.angle_alpha   90.00
_cell.angle_beta   90.00
_cell.angle_gamma   90.00
#
_symmetry.space_group_name_H-M   'P 1'
#
loop_
_entity.id
_entity.type
_entity.pdbx_description
1 polymer ?
#
loop_
_entity_poly.entity_id
_entity_poly.type
_entity_poly.pdbx_seq_one_letter_code
_entity_poly.pdbx_strand_id
1 'polypeptide(L)'
;MSIKPKNAAHLSESAQVDSGSVQPFTRSQKIYVQGSRPDIRVPMREVTLDVTPTDFGGEINAPVTVYDTSGPYTDPNVIIDVRKGLADVRSPWIDSRNDTERLPGLSSHFGQQRL
;
A
#
# COMPACT_ATOMS: atom_id res chain seq x y z
N MET A 1 -11.68 -22.43 38.47
CA MET A 1 -11.06 -21.09 38.58
C MET A 1 -10.14 -20.92 37.37
N SER A 2 -10.63 -20.33 36.28
CA SER A 2 -9.84 -20.14 35.05
C SER A 2 -9.11 -18.80 35.14
N ILE A 3 -7.78 -18.87 35.16
CA ILE A 3 -6.89 -17.71 35.23
C ILE A 3 -6.96 -17.01 33.88
N LYS A 4 -7.67 -15.87 33.81
CA LYS A 4 -7.56 -14.98 32.64
C LYS A 4 -6.10 -14.52 32.53
N PRO A 5 -5.44 -14.66 31.37
CA PRO A 5 -4.09 -14.15 31.22
C PRO A 5 -4.12 -12.64 31.45
N LYS A 6 -3.35 -12.18 32.44
CA LYS A 6 -3.08 -10.76 32.66
C LYS A 6 -2.14 -10.30 31.54
N ASN A 7 -2.51 -9.20 30.89
CA ASN A 7 -1.79 -8.48 29.84
C ASN A 7 -1.88 -9.08 28.43
N ALA A 8 -3.06 -9.02 27.82
CA ALA A 8 -3.12 -8.89 26.36
C ALA A 8 -2.69 -7.46 26.00
N ALA A 9 -1.59 -7.30 25.27
CA ALA A 9 -1.14 -5.99 24.78
C ALA A 9 -2.26 -5.32 23.95
N HIS A 10 -2.43 -4.01 24.12
CA HIS A 10 -3.48 -3.27 23.41
C HIS A 10 -3.18 -3.28 21.90
N LEU A 11 -4.18 -3.50 21.04
CA LEU A 11 -3.95 -3.61 19.58
C LEU A 11 -3.28 -2.36 18.99
N SER A 12 -3.53 -1.18 19.57
CA SER A 12 -2.88 0.07 19.21
C SER A 12 -1.36 0.05 19.39
N GLU A 13 -0.83 -0.86 20.20
CA GLU A 13 0.59 -0.98 20.51
C GLU A 13 1.23 -2.16 19.78
N SER A 14 0.52 -3.27 19.62
CA SER A 14 1.07 -4.56 19.16
C SER A 14 0.60 -5.02 17.79
N ALA A 15 -0.36 -4.34 17.15
CA ALA A 15 -0.89 -4.79 15.86
C ALA A 15 0.21 -4.85 14.78
N GLN A 16 0.24 -5.99 14.10
CA GLN A 16 1.08 -6.24 12.93
C GLN A 16 0.22 -6.77 11.79
N VAL A 17 0.66 -6.51 10.57
CA VAL A 17 0.05 -7.10 9.38
C VAL A 17 0.49 -8.54 9.24
N ASP A 18 -0.40 -9.37 8.70
CA ASP A 18 -0.03 -10.71 8.28
C ASP A 18 1.09 -10.63 7.21
N SER A 19 2.12 -11.44 7.38
CA SER A 19 3.31 -11.41 6.52
C SER A 19 2.98 -11.71 5.05
N GLY A 20 2.01 -12.59 4.78
CA GLY A 20 1.56 -12.93 3.43
C GLY A 20 0.79 -11.80 2.75
N SER A 21 0.26 -10.85 3.52
CA SER A 21 -0.43 -9.67 3.02
C SER A 21 0.51 -8.57 2.54
N VAL A 22 1.82 -8.70 2.83
CA VAL A 22 2.85 -7.73 2.41
C VAL A 22 3.96 -8.33 1.54
N GLN A 23 3.79 -9.58 1.09
CA GLN A 23 4.72 -10.17 0.13
C GLN A 23 4.41 -9.70 -1.30
N PRO A 24 5.44 -9.46 -2.13
CA PRO A 24 5.26 -9.33 -3.57
C PRO A 24 4.63 -10.61 -4.14
N PHE A 25 3.79 -10.45 -5.17
CA PHE A 25 3.28 -11.59 -5.91
C PHE A 25 4.42 -12.32 -6.63
N THR A 26 4.33 -13.64 -6.70
CA THR A 26 5.31 -14.47 -7.41
C THR A 26 5.55 -13.96 -8.83
N ARG A 27 6.84 -13.90 -9.22
CA ARG A 27 7.30 -13.42 -10.54
C ARG A 27 6.76 -12.04 -10.93
N SER A 28 6.40 -11.24 -9.94
CA SER A 28 5.84 -9.91 -10.15
C SER A 28 6.61 -8.89 -9.35
N GLN A 29 6.70 -7.68 -9.88
CA GLN A 29 7.26 -6.54 -9.19
C GLN A 29 6.32 -5.34 -9.26
N LYS A 30 6.23 -4.60 -8.16
CA LYS A 30 5.58 -3.30 -8.13
C LYS A 30 6.40 -2.33 -8.98
N ILE A 31 5.76 -1.66 -9.92
CA ILE A 31 6.36 -0.56 -10.67
C ILE A 31 5.48 0.69 -10.55
N TYR A 32 6.07 1.83 -10.86
CA TYR A 32 5.36 3.11 -10.86
C TYR A 32 5.58 3.80 -12.18
N VAL A 33 4.49 4.08 -12.88
CA VAL A 33 4.51 4.92 -14.09
C VAL A 33 4.28 6.36 -13.65
N GLN A 34 5.14 7.28 -14.07
CA GLN A 34 4.94 8.69 -13.80
C GLN A 34 3.68 9.19 -14.53
N GLY A 35 2.80 9.87 -13.81
CA GLY A 35 1.61 10.50 -14.39
C GLY A 35 1.90 11.85 -15.03
N SER A 36 0.87 12.68 -15.14
CA SER A 36 0.98 14.04 -15.71
C SER A 36 1.85 15.01 -14.89
N ARG A 37 2.23 14.63 -13.67
CA ARG A 37 3.11 15.40 -12.79
C ARG A 37 4.21 14.50 -12.21
N PRO A 38 5.38 15.05 -11.85
CA PRO A 38 6.48 14.26 -11.27
C PRO A 38 6.13 13.55 -9.97
N ASP A 39 5.22 14.12 -9.18
CA ASP A 39 4.77 13.56 -7.90
C ASP A 39 3.65 12.51 -8.05
N ILE A 40 3.07 12.37 -9.24
CA ILE A 40 2.07 11.32 -9.52
C ILE A 40 2.80 10.05 -9.92
N ARG A 41 2.77 9.06 -9.03
CA ARG A 41 3.30 7.71 -9.26
C ARG A 41 2.15 6.71 -9.37
N VAL A 42 1.77 6.34 -10.59
CA VAL A 42 0.66 5.41 -10.85
C VAL A 42 1.15 3.97 -10.62
N PRO A 43 0.59 3.23 -9.64
CA PRO A 43 1.04 1.88 -9.35
C PRO A 43 0.57 0.91 -10.44
N MET A 44 1.52 0.13 -10.95
CA MET A 44 1.27 -1.01 -11.83
C MET A 44 2.07 -2.20 -11.30
N ARG A 45 1.81 -3.38 -11.86
CA ARG A 45 2.57 -4.58 -11.57
C ARG A 45 3.13 -5.14 -12.86
N GLU A 46 4.41 -5.44 -12.88
CA GLU A 46 5.07 -6.08 -14.01
C GLU A 46 5.27 -7.58 -13.71
N VAL A 47 4.85 -8.44 -14.63
CA VAL A 47 4.92 -9.90 -14.50
C VAL A 47 5.97 -10.44 -15.46
N THR A 48 7.01 -11.09 -14.90
CA THR A 48 8.05 -11.74 -15.70
C THR A 48 7.52 -13.06 -16.25
N LEU A 49 7.53 -13.21 -17.58
CA LEU A 49 7.13 -14.43 -18.27
C LEU A 49 8.31 -15.39 -18.43
N ASP A 50 8.03 -16.69 -18.58
CA ASP A 50 9.07 -17.67 -18.91
C ASP A 50 9.46 -17.58 -20.39
N VAL A 51 10.63 -18.09 -20.74
CA VAL A 51 11.09 -18.20 -22.14
C VAL A 51 10.20 -19.20 -22.88
N THR A 52 9.68 -18.84 -24.05
CA THR A 52 8.93 -19.76 -24.91
C THR A 52 9.90 -20.73 -25.56
N PRO A 53 9.80 -22.06 -25.37
CA PRO A 53 10.68 -23.00 -26.04
C PRO A 53 10.49 -22.96 -27.56
N THR A 54 11.58 -22.90 -28.32
CA THR A 54 11.60 -22.98 -29.79
C THR A 54 12.73 -23.90 -30.22
N ASP A 55 12.67 -24.41 -31.45
CA ASP A 55 13.71 -25.29 -32.01
C ASP A 55 15.13 -24.69 -31.98
N PHE A 56 15.26 -23.37 -31.89
CA PHE A 56 16.54 -22.64 -31.89
C PHE A 56 16.94 -22.01 -30.55
N GLY A 57 16.47 -22.54 -29.41
CA GLY A 57 16.99 -22.14 -28.08
C GLY A 57 16.10 -21.20 -27.25
N GLY A 58 14.89 -20.92 -27.71
CA GLY A 58 13.83 -20.25 -26.96
C GLY A 58 13.71 -18.74 -27.22
N GLU A 59 12.49 -18.23 -27.14
CA GLU A 59 12.13 -16.83 -27.32
C GLU A 59 11.89 -16.16 -25.96
N ILE A 60 12.63 -15.08 -25.70
CA ILE A 60 12.48 -14.30 -24.46
C ILE A 60 11.24 -13.42 -24.59
N ASN A 61 10.27 -13.63 -23.69
CA ASN A 61 9.08 -12.82 -23.61
C ASN A 61 9.32 -11.53 -22.82
N ALA A 62 8.84 -10.41 -23.36
CA ALA A 62 8.78 -9.16 -22.60
C ALA A 62 7.84 -9.33 -21.39
N PRO A 63 8.12 -8.68 -20.25
CA PRO A 63 7.21 -8.70 -19.11
C PRO A 63 5.84 -8.09 -19.43
N VAL A 64 4.79 -8.59 -18.77
CA VAL A 64 3.43 -8.07 -18.92
C VAL A 64 3.14 -7.07 -17.81
N THR A 65 2.85 -5.82 -18.18
CA THR A 65 2.41 -4.80 -17.23
C THR A 65 0.89 -4.84 -17.06
N VAL A 66 0.44 -4.91 -15.81
CA VAL A 66 -0.99 -4.95 -15.44
C VAL A 66 -1.33 -3.91 -14.39
N TYR A 67 -2.60 -3.54 -14.32
CA TYR A 67 -3.13 -2.67 -13.27
C TYR A 67 -3.01 -3.33 -11.89
N ASP A 68 -2.67 -2.55 -10.87
CA ASP A 68 -2.40 -3.06 -9.52
C ASP A 68 -3.07 -2.23 -8.43
N THR A 69 -4.11 -2.80 -7.82
CA THR A 69 -4.89 -2.19 -6.73
C THR A 69 -4.37 -2.52 -5.34
N SER A 70 -3.29 -3.29 -5.20
CA SER A 70 -2.77 -3.71 -3.90
C SER A 70 -2.18 -2.57 -3.07
N GLY A 71 -1.94 -1.39 -3.67
CA GLY A 71 -1.37 -0.24 -2.98
C GLY A 71 0.04 -0.53 -2.45
N PRO A 72 0.54 0.17 -1.42
CA PRO A 72 1.90 -0.02 -0.93
C PRO A 72 2.16 -1.39 -0.29
N TYR A 73 1.12 -2.21 -0.04
CA TYR A 73 1.27 -3.50 0.63
C TYR A 73 2.18 -4.47 -0.13
N THR A 74 2.24 -4.40 -1.45
CA THR A 74 3.11 -5.27 -2.26
C THR A 74 4.38 -4.57 -2.74
N ASP A 75 4.64 -3.34 -2.30
CA ASP A 75 5.90 -2.64 -2.57
C ASP A 75 6.95 -3.05 -1.52
N PRO A 76 8.00 -3.80 -1.89
CA PRO A 76 9.03 -4.24 -0.94
C PRO A 76 9.83 -3.08 -0.33
N ASN A 77 9.72 -1.87 -0.89
CA ASN A 77 10.40 -0.68 -0.37
C ASN A 77 9.56 0.09 0.66
N VAL A 78 8.33 -0.35 0.93
CA VAL A 78 7.42 0.30 1.89
C VAL A 78 7.23 -0.57 3.12
N ILE A 79 7.55 -0.02 4.29
CA ILE A 79 7.28 -0.66 5.57
C ILE A 79 5.85 -0.33 5.99
N ILE A 80 5.00 -1.35 6.06
CA ILE A 80 3.60 -1.19 6.47
C ILE A 80 3.47 -1.21 8.00
N ASP A 81 2.96 -0.12 8.56
CA ASP A 81 2.55 -0.02 9.97
C ASP A 81 1.07 0.38 10.04
N VAL A 82 0.19 -0.61 10.25
CA VAL A 82 -1.26 -0.40 10.34
C VAL A 82 -1.68 0.58 11.43
N ARG A 83 -0.84 0.79 12.45
CA ARG A 83 -1.11 1.74 13.54
C ARG A 83 -0.89 3.18 13.09
N LYS A 84 -0.06 3.40 12.07
CA LYS A 84 0.23 4.72 11.48
C LYS A 84 -0.65 5.05 10.28
N GLY A 85 -1.26 4.05 9.66
CA GLY A 85 -1.95 4.20 8.39
C GLY A 85 -0.98 4.28 7.20
N LEU A 86 -1.53 4.57 6.03
CA LEU A 86 -0.75 4.69 4.79
C LEU A 86 -0.13 6.09 4.66
N ALA A 87 0.95 6.19 3.89
CA ALA A 87 1.57 7.46 3.54
C ALA A 87 0.56 8.38 2.85
N ASP A 88 0.59 9.65 3.22
CA ASP A 88 -0.22 10.68 2.59
C ASP A 88 0.42 11.10 1.25
N VAL A 89 -0.22 10.70 0.16
CA VAL A 89 0.24 10.98 -1.20
C VAL A 89 -0.61 12.03 -1.91
N ARG A 90 -1.66 12.56 -1.27
CA ARG A 90 -2.67 13.41 -1.94
C ARG A 90 -2.89 14.77 -1.29
N SER A 91 -2.52 15.00 -0.03
CA SER A 91 -2.73 16.32 0.59
C SER A 91 -2.14 17.47 -0.23
N PRO A 92 -0.90 17.38 -0.77
CA PRO A 92 -0.38 18.46 -1.62
C PRO A 92 -1.25 18.74 -2.85
N TRP A 93 -1.91 17.72 -3.41
CA TRP A 93 -2.80 17.88 -4.55
C TRP A 93 -4.11 18.54 -4.14
N ILE A 94 -4.63 18.17 -2.98
CA ILE A 94 -5.86 18.75 -2.41
C ILE A 94 -5.63 20.21 -2.08
N ASP A 95 -4.59 20.52 -1.31
CA ASP A 95 -4.23 21.87 -0.91
C ASP A 95 -4.01 22.77 -2.14
N SER A 96 -3.34 22.25 -3.19
CA SER A 96 -3.06 23.04 -4.40
C SER A 96 -4.30 23.51 -5.16
N ARG A 97 -5.47 22.89 -4.96
CA ARG A 97 -6.72 23.33 -5.61
C ARG A 97 -7.37 24.53 -4.91
N ASN A 98 -6.98 24.83 -3.67
CA ASN A 98 -7.58 25.90 -2.85
C ASN A 98 -9.12 25.80 -2.78
N ASP A 99 -9.67 24.59 -2.82
CA ASP A 99 -11.11 24.30 -2.85
C ASP A 99 -11.60 23.64 -1.56
N THR A 100 -10.77 23.58 -0.52
CA THR A 100 -11.08 22.97 0.78
C THR A 100 -10.60 23.84 1.95
N GLU A 101 -11.26 23.71 3.10
CA GLU A 101 -10.84 24.31 4.37
C GLU A 101 -10.45 23.25 5.40
N ARG A 102 -9.44 23.54 6.22
CA ARG A 102 -9.02 22.66 7.32
C ARG A 102 -9.79 23.02 8.59
N LEU A 103 -10.56 22.08 9.11
CA LEU A 103 -11.24 22.25 10.39
C LEU A 103 -10.23 22.26 11.55
N PRO A 104 -10.48 23.05 12.62
CA PRO A 104 -9.59 23.12 13.78
C PRO A 104 -9.59 21.83 14.62
N GLY A 105 -10.59 20.94 14.43
CA GLY A 105 -10.69 19.69 15.17
C GLY A 105 -11.86 18.82 14.72
N LEU A 106 -12.16 17.79 15.51
CA LEU A 106 -13.27 16.87 15.26
C LEU A 106 -14.61 17.60 15.39
N SER A 107 -15.43 17.52 14.35
CA SER A 107 -16.77 18.13 14.30
C SER A 107 -17.90 17.18 14.70
N SER A 108 -17.66 15.86 14.70
CA SER A 108 -18.69 14.88 15.06
C SER A 108 -18.88 14.81 16.58
N HIS A 109 -20.14 14.72 17.02
CA HIS A 109 -20.47 14.59 18.45
C HIS A 109 -19.75 13.40 19.11
N PHE A 110 -19.73 12.25 18.42
CA PHE A 110 -19.02 11.05 18.87
C PHE A 110 -17.51 11.26 19.01
N GLY A 111 -16.88 12.02 18.09
CA GLY A 111 -15.45 12.33 18.16
C GLY A 111 -15.11 13.27 19.31
N GLN A 112 -15.95 14.28 19.55
CA GLN A 112 -15.78 15.23 20.64
C GLN A 112 -15.91 14.59 22.03
N GLN A 113 -16.78 13.58 22.18
CA GLN A 113 -16.94 12.83 23.44
C GLN A 113 -15.74 11.96 23.83
N ARG A 114 -14.77 11.76 22.94
CA ARG A 114 -13.65 10.81 23.09
C ARG A 114 -12.27 11.48 23.12
N LEU A 115 -12.23 12.81 23.12
CA LEU A 115 -11.04 13.61 23.43
C LEU A 115 -10.87 13.73 24.95
#